data_AF-A0A7J8NUL5-F1
#
_entry.id   AF-A0A7J8NUL5-F1
#
_cell.length_a   1.000
_cell.length_b   1.000
_cell.length_c   1.000
_cell.angle_alpha   90.00
_cell.angle_beta   90.00
_cell.angle_gamma   90.00
#
_symmetry.space_group_name_H-M   'P 1'
#
loop_
_entity.id
_entity.type
_entity.pdbx_description
1 polymer ?
#
loop_
_entity_poly.entity_id
_entity_poly.type
_entity_poly.pdbx_seq_one_letter_code
_entity_poly.pdbx_strand_id
1 'polypeptide(L)'
;MLTQLTRAKKRTDTQDIELAVDLMAVSSKTDERNADIAIVERLAKKLDLHTVEDLKIETIAVKKLSKERGSTAESIQQIIQLLNKFKQVLGMEITNVLDDTDTPQKLSKCHSLVIPHEFLCPITLEIMRDPVIVASGQTFERESIQKWFDSNHRTCPKTRQTLAHLSVAPNYALKNLITQWCEKNNFHLPKKEDQASSRKFFVDHEDEISCLVEQLSSSQLEVQRKAVKNIRVLSKENPETRVLIAKHGAIPRLVKLLSYPDSKIQEHAVTALLNLSIDESNKRLITDEHAIPAIIEVLQNGSMESKENSAAALFSLSMLDENKVTIALENGIPPLVDLLQDGTIRGKRDAVTALFSLSLNQLNKVRAIEAGIVPPLMLLLEDKKLGMVDEALSILLLLATHAEGRHEMGQLSFIQTLVDIIKDGTPKNKECATSVLLELSSNNYSHILAALQFGVYEHLVEIAESGTNRAQRKANGLLQLMSKSEQIP
;
A
#
# COMPACT_ATOMS: atom_id res chain seq x y z
N MET A 1 20.73 -33.97 -0.85
CA MET A 1 20.22 -34.11 -2.24
C MET A 1 18.70 -34.05 -2.19
N LEU A 2 18.10 -32.91 -1.82
CA LEU A 2 16.62 -32.83 -1.74
C LEU A 2 15.97 -31.44 -1.94
N THR A 3 16.69 -30.42 -2.42
CA THR A 3 16.08 -29.13 -2.82
C THR A 3 16.70 -28.49 -4.07
N GLN A 4 17.48 -29.24 -4.86
CA GLN A 4 17.93 -28.82 -6.20
C GLN A 4 17.23 -29.59 -7.34
N LEU A 5 15.98 -30.00 -7.14
CA LEU A 5 15.16 -30.64 -8.18
C LEU A 5 13.82 -29.94 -8.44
N THR A 6 13.57 -28.77 -7.84
CA THR A 6 12.31 -28.03 -8.04
C THR A 6 12.37 -26.93 -9.12
N ARG A 7 13.54 -26.66 -9.71
CA ARG A 7 13.66 -25.82 -10.93
C ARG A 7 14.13 -26.57 -12.18
N ALA A 8 14.55 -27.83 -12.05
CA ALA A 8 14.74 -28.70 -13.20
C ALA A 8 13.38 -29.27 -13.62
N LYS A 9 12.84 -28.84 -14.77
CA LYS A 9 11.83 -29.63 -15.46
C LYS A 9 12.35 -31.07 -15.55
N LYS A 10 11.57 -32.05 -15.10
CA LYS A 10 11.77 -33.46 -15.45
C LYS A 10 11.73 -33.59 -16.98
N ARG A 11 12.86 -33.37 -17.63
CA ARG A 11 13.21 -34.01 -18.89
C ARG A 11 14.41 -34.89 -18.58
N THR A 12 14.12 -36.16 -18.37
CA THR A 12 15.05 -37.22 -18.75
C THR A 12 15.15 -37.20 -20.27
N ASP A 13 15.84 -36.20 -20.82
CA ASP A 13 16.34 -36.24 -22.19
C ASP A 13 17.86 -36.14 -22.09
N THR A 14 18.46 -37.31 -22.08
CA THR A 14 19.82 -37.51 -22.54
C THR A 14 20.02 -36.77 -23.87
N GLN A 15 21.03 -35.89 -23.91
CA GLN A 15 21.55 -35.15 -25.08
C GLN A 15 20.98 -33.74 -25.36
N ASP A 16 20.95 -32.85 -24.37
CA ASP A 16 21.06 -31.40 -24.66
C ASP A 16 22.54 -31.07 -24.97
N ILE A 17 23.02 -31.57 -26.12
CA ILE A 17 24.40 -31.40 -26.61
C ILE A 17 24.75 -29.90 -26.65
N GLU A 18 23.78 -29.05 -26.98
CA GLU A 18 23.96 -27.61 -26.99
C GLU A 18 24.28 -27.06 -25.59
N LEU A 19 23.56 -27.49 -24.55
CA LEU A 19 23.86 -27.08 -23.17
C LEU A 19 25.26 -27.55 -22.73
N ALA A 20 25.65 -28.77 -23.09
CA ALA A 20 26.97 -29.31 -22.76
C ALA A 20 28.10 -28.62 -23.54
N VAL A 21 27.87 -28.30 -24.82
CA VAL A 21 28.80 -27.54 -25.67
C VAL A 21 28.95 -26.11 -25.16
N ASP A 22 27.85 -25.44 -24.80
CA ASP A 22 27.86 -24.09 -24.25
C ASP A 22 28.58 -24.04 -22.89
N LEU A 23 28.34 -25.00 -22.00
CA LEU A 23 29.07 -25.15 -20.73
C LEU A 23 30.58 -25.41 -20.95
N MET A 24 30.93 -26.26 -21.92
CA MET A 24 32.34 -26.53 -22.25
C MET A 24 33.02 -25.30 -22.86
N ALA A 25 32.36 -24.58 -23.76
CA ALA A 25 32.88 -23.37 -24.39
C ALA A 25 33.16 -22.27 -23.37
N VAL A 26 32.24 -22.05 -22.42
CA VAL A 26 32.43 -21.03 -21.37
C VAL A 26 33.52 -21.43 -20.36
N SER A 27 33.79 -22.73 -20.20
CA SER A 27 34.86 -23.25 -19.34
C SER A 27 36.24 -23.30 -20.01
N SER A 28 36.32 -23.28 -21.35
CA SER A 28 37.58 -23.23 -22.08
C SER A 28 38.22 -21.84 -22.00
N LYS A 29 39.52 -21.77 -21.67
CA LYS A 29 40.31 -20.54 -21.49
C LYS A 29 40.71 -19.84 -22.81
N THR A 30 39.92 -19.96 -23.88
CA THR A 30 40.25 -19.37 -25.18
C THR A 30 39.56 -18.00 -25.32
N ASP A 31 40.39 -16.98 -25.52
CA ASP A 31 40.14 -15.55 -25.32
C ASP A 31 39.41 -14.92 -26.53
N GLU A 32 38.12 -15.20 -26.73
CA GLU A 32 37.29 -14.52 -27.74
C GLU A 32 36.07 -13.81 -27.10
N ARG A 33 36.29 -12.56 -26.67
CA ARG A 33 35.35 -11.74 -25.87
C ARG A 33 33.95 -11.53 -26.46
N ASN A 34 33.75 -11.73 -27.76
CA ASN A 34 32.46 -11.50 -28.41
C ASN A 34 31.62 -12.78 -28.59
N ALA A 35 32.24 -13.97 -28.58
CA ALA A 35 31.52 -15.24 -28.58
C ALA A 35 30.93 -15.57 -27.19
N ASP A 36 31.60 -15.10 -26.13
CA ASP A 36 31.24 -15.37 -24.74
C ASP A 36 29.88 -14.78 -24.32
N ILE A 37 29.50 -13.58 -24.76
CA ILE A 37 28.26 -12.91 -24.27
C ILE A 37 27.00 -13.65 -24.73
N ALA A 38 26.92 -14.02 -26.01
CA ALA A 38 25.74 -14.71 -26.56
C ALA A 38 25.57 -16.13 -26.02
N ILE A 39 26.67 -16.81 -25.68
CA ILE A 39 26.65 -18.12 -25.03
C ILE A 39 26.21 -17.98 -23.57
N VAL A 40 26.73 -16.97 -22.87
CA VAL A 40 26.35 -16.64 -21.49
C VAL A 40 24.85 -16.27 -21.43
N GLU A 41 24.33 -15.40 -22.30
CA GLU A 41 22.89 -15.08 -22.31
C GLU A 41 22.00 -16.32 -22.55
N ARG A 42 22.43 -17.23 -23.42
CA ARG A 42 21.71 -18.49 -23.70
C ARG A 42 21.73 -19.43 -22.50
N LEU A 43 22.87 -19.54 -21.81
CA LEU A 43 23.00 -20.31 -20.57
C LEU A 43 22.17 -19.70 -19.45
N ALA A 44 22.16 -18.38 -19.28
CA ALA A 44 21.31 -17.69 -18.30
C ALA A 44 19.84 -17.99 -18.55
N LYS A 45 19.41 -17.95 -19.82
CA LYS A 45 18.04 -18.29 -20.21
C LYS A 45 17.70 -19.77 -19.99
N LYS A 46 18.61 -20.70 -20.28
CA LYS A 46 18.40 -22.15 -20.05
C LYS A 46 18.42 -22.51 -18.55
N LEU A 47 19.21 -21.80 -17.75
CA LEU A 47 19.34 -21.99 -16.30
C LEU A 47 18.35 -21.15 -15.48
N ASP A 48 17.51 -20.36 -16.14
CA ASP A 48 16.48 -19.51 -15.53
C ASP A 48 17.06 -18.45 -14.55
N LEU A 49 18.24 -17.90 -14.88
CA LEU A 49 18.96 -16.89 -14.11
C LEU A 49 18.80 -15.50 -14.75
N HIS A 50 17.62 -14.90 -14.63
CA HIS A 50 17.27 -13.65 -15.34
C HIS A 50 17.53 -12.37 -14.54
N THR A 51 17.72 -12.47 -13.22
CA THR A 51 17.87 -11.30 -12.34
C THR A 51 19.12 -11.38 -11.46
N VAL A 52 19.56 -10.21 -10.98
CA VAL A 52 20.67 -10.10 -10.00
C VAL A 52 20.35 -10.86 -8.71
N GLU A 53 19.08 -10.92 -8.32
CA GLU A 53 18.64 -11.62 -7.13
C GLU A 53 18.70 -13.14 -7.31
N ASP A 54 18.33 -13.66 -8.48
CA ASP A 54 18.50 -15.09 -8.83
C ASP A 54 19.96 -15.52 -8.74
N LEU A 55 20.87 -14.67 -9.22
CA LEU A 55 22.31 -14.93 -9.20
C LEU A 55 22.90 -14.90 -7.79
N LYS A 56 22.41 -14.01 -6.92
CA LYS A 56 22.78 -13.96 -5.49
C LYS A 56 22.31 -15.21 -4.75
N ILE A 57 21.05 -15.60 -4.95
CA ILE A 57 20.46 -16.79 -4.33
C ILE A 57 21.25 -18.05 -4.75
N GLU A 58 21.53 -18.20 -6.04
CA GLU A 58 22.28 -19.35 -6.55
C GLU A 58 23.74 -19.36 -6.06
N THR A 59 24.40 -18.20 -5.98
CA THR A 59 25.76 -18.08 -5.41
C THR A 59 25.80 -18.53 -3.95
N ILE A 60 24.80 -18.18 -3.14
CA ILE A 60 24.71 -18.56 -1.73
C ILE A 60 24.46 -20.07 -1.61
N ALA A 61 23.57 -20.62 -2.44
CA ALA A 61 23.28 -22.06 -2.46
C ALA A 61 24.53 -22.89 -2.81
N VAL A 62 25.31 -22.47 -3.80
CA VAL A 62 26.55 -23.14 -4.21
C VAL A 62 27.64 -23.03 -3.13
N LYS A 63 27.78 -21.87 -2.45
CA LYS A 63 28.71 -21.72 -1.30
C LYS A 63 28.33 -22.61 -0.12
N LYS A 64 27.03 -22.79 0.14
CA LYS A 64 26.56 -23.71 1.19
C LYS A 64 26.87 -25.17 0.83
N LEU A 65 26.67 -25.54 -0.43
CA LEU A 65 27.02 -26.87 -0.95
C LEU A 65 28.53 -27.14 -0.91
N SER A 66 29.39 -26.13 -1.18
CA SER A 66 30.85 -26.30 -1.08
C SER A 66 31.31 -26.59 0.35
N LYS A 67 30.63 -25.99 1.35
CA LYS A 67 30.91 -26.23 2.77
C LYS A 67 30.41 -27.59 3.25
N GLU A 68 29.29 -28.09 2.71
CA GLU A 68 28.68 -29.36 3.12
C GLU A 68 29.32 -30.62 2.50
N ARG A 69 29.93 -30.51 1.30
CA ARG A 69 30.36 -31.67 0.49
C ARG A 69 31.86 -31.95 0.41
N GLY A 70 32.69 -31.34 1.25
CA GLY A 70 34.14 -31.58 1.39
C GLY A 70 34.80 -32.40 0.26
N SER A 71 35.53 -31.74 -0.64
CA SER A 71 36.33 -32.34 -1.73
C SER A 71 35.57 -32.91 -2.95
N THR A 72 34.60 -32.17 -3.49
CA THR A 72 34.31 -32.20 -4.95
C THR A 72 34.64 -30.84 -5.55
N ALA A 73 35.93 -30.51 -5.54
CA ALA A 73 36.42 -29.14 -5.73
C ALA A 73 36.29 -28.62 -7.18
N GLU A 74 36.46 -29.47 -8.19
CA GLU A 74 36.55 -28.98 -9.58
C GLU A 74 35.19 -28.57 -10.16
N SER A 75 34.15 -29.39 -10.01
CA SER A 75 32.82 -29.10 -10.56
C SER A 75 32.18 -27.89 -9.86
N ILE A 76 32.38 -27.75 -8.55
CA ILE A 76 31.87 -26.59 -7.79
C ILE A 76 32.65 -25.33 -8.15
N GLN A 77 33.97 -25.42 -8.35
CA GLN A 77 34.77 -24.29 -8.80
C GLN A 77 34.38 -23.83 -10.21
N GLN A 78 34.07 -24.76 -11.11
CA GLN A 78 33.55 -24.46 -12.45
C GLN A 78 32.19 -23.73 -12.38
N ILE A 79 31.28 -24.15 -11.49
CA ILE A 79 29.99 -23.47 -11.29
C ILE A 79 30.21 -22.06 -10.72
N ILE A 80 31.13 -21.88 -9.77
CA ILE A 80 31.46 -20.56 -9.22
C ILE A 80 32.07 -19.64 -10.29
N GLN A 81 32.96 -20.16 -11.14
CA GLN A 81 33.54 -19.41 -12.26
C GLN A 81 32.47 -18.99 -13.28
N LEU A 82 31.52 -19.89 -13.59
CA LEU A 82 30.39 -19.59 -14.46
C LEU A 82 29.50 -18.48 -13.88
N LEU A 83 29.17 -18.56 -12.58
CA LEU A 83 28.41 -17.52 -11.87
C LEU A 83 29.13 -16.16 -11.87
N ASN A 84 30.46 -16.15 -11.81
CA ASN A 84 31.23 -14.92 -11.91
C ASN A 84 31.25 -14.35 -13.34
N LYS A 85 31.29 -15.19 -14.38
CA LYS A 85 31.12 -14.73 -15.77
C LYS A 85 29.73 -14.11 -15.99
N PHE A 86 28.67 -14.69 -15.41
CA PHE A 86 27.33 -14.07 -15.43
C PHE A 86 27.32 -12.67 -14.78
N LYS A 87 28.02 -12.49 -13.65
CA LYS A 87 28.15 -11.17 -12.99
C LYS A 87 28.85 -10.15 -13.87
N GLN A 88 29.89 -10.58 -14.58
CA GLN A 88 30.68 -9.71 -15.46
C GLN A 88 29.86 -9.21 -16.66
N VAL A 89 29.07 -10.09 -17.30
CA VAL A 89 28.19 -9.71 -18.43
C VAL A 89 27.07 -8.75 -18.00
N LEU A 90 26.58 -8.87 -16.76
CA LEU A 90 25.56 -7.97 -16.19
C LEU A 90 26.14 -6.66 -15.61
N GLY A 91 27.45 -6.39 -15.79
CA GLY A 91 28.08 -5.13 -15.36
C GLY A 91 28.24 -4.98 -13.85
N MET A 92 28.36 -6.09 -13.11
CA MET A 92 28.56 -6.09 -11.65
C MET A 92 30.05 -6.21 -11.28
N GLU A 93 30.52 -5.45 -10.29
CA GLU A 93 31.91 -5.55 -9.80
C GLU A 93 32.24 -6.95 -9.26
N ILE A 94 33.35 -7.51 -9.75
CA ILE A 94 33.88 -8.82 -9.31
C ILE A 94 34.63 -8.60 -8.00
N THR A 95 33.95 -8.76 -6.86
CA THR A 95 34.66 -8.87 -5.57
C THR A 95 35.40 -10.20 -5.54
N ASN A 96 36.74 -10.18 -5.53
CA ASN A 96 37.58 -11.35 -5.31
C ASN A 96 37.33 -11.90 -3.89
N VAL A 97 36.50 -12.93 -3.79
CA VAL A 97 36.06 -13.54 -2.51
C VAL A 97 37.09 -14.53 -1.96
N LEU A 98 38.32 -14.08 -1.71
CA LEU A 98 39.33 -14.92 -1.04
C LEU A 98 40.12 -14.25 0.07
N ASP A 99 39.85 -12.99 0.42
CA ASP A 99 40.39 -12.46 1.67
C ASP A 99 39.42 -11.44 2.24
N ASP A 100 38.59 -11.88 3.17
CA ASP A 100 38.36 -11.09 4.38
C ASP A 100 37.89 -12.01 5.49
N THR A 101 38.65 -11.93 6.57
CA THR A 101 38.63 -12.79 7.73
C THR A 101 37.70 -12.17 8.76
N ASP A 102 36.59 -12.84 9.04
CA ASP A 102 35.94 -12.76 10.35
C ASP A 102 35.19 -14.06 10.61
N THR A 103 35.92 -15.01 11.19
CA THR A 103 35.39 -16.26 11.72
C THR A 103 35.02 -16.05 13.19
N PRO A 104 33.78 -16.37 13.63
CA PRO A 104 33.52 -16.55 15.05
C PRO A 104 34.13 -17.87 15.52
N GLN A 105 34.82 -17.79 16.65
CA GLN A 105 35.57 -18.86 17.30
C GLN A 105 34.76 -20.14 17.58
N LYS A 106 35.47 -21.27 17.50
CA LYS A 106 35.15 -22.65 17.88
C LYS A 106 33.97 -22.84 18.85
N LEU A 107 32.96 -23.58 18.41
CA LEU A 107 32.06 -24.34 19.29
C LEU A 107 32.17 -25.84 18.98
N SER A 108 32.43 -26.58 20.04
CA SER A 108 32.50 -28.04 20.14
C SER A 108 31.23 -28.75 19.67
N LYS A 109 31.40 -29.97 19.15
CA LYS A 109 30.37 -30.96 18.72
C LYS A 109 28.99 -30.78 19.37
N CYS A 110 27.91 -30.74 18.58
CA CYS A 110 26.57 -31.07 19.08
C CYS A 110 25.66 -31.70 18.01
N HIS A 111 24.86 -32.67 18.43
CA HIS A 111 23.96 -33.48 17.61
C HIS A 111 22.83 -32.65 16.99
N SER A 112 22.45 -32.92 15.74
CA SER A 112 21.29 -32.29 15.09
C SER A 112 19.99 -32.73 15.77
N LEU A 113 19.35 -31.83 16.52
CA LEU A 113 18.04 -32.04 17.14
C LEU A 113 16.94 -32.00 16.06
N VAL A 114 16.17 -33.09 15.92
CA VAL A 114 15.01 -33.16 15.01
C VAL A 114 13.77 -32.72 15.77
N ILE A 115 13.13 -31.64 15.32
CA ILE A 115 11.90 -31.09 15.92
C ILE A 115 10.69 -31.89 15.41
N PRO A 116 9.82 -32.44 16.29
CA PRO A 116 8.58 -33.09 15.90
C PRO A 116 7.64 -32.16 15.12
N HIS A 117 7.06 -32.66 14.02
CA HIS A 117 6.20 -31.87 13.15
C HIS A 117 4.92 -31.38 13.84
N GLU A 118 4.44 -32.07 14.87
CA GLU A 118 3.27 -31.67 15.67
C GLU A 118 3.50 -30.38 16.46
N PHE A 119 4.76 -29.98 16.66
CA PHE A 119 5.12 -28.75 17.36
C PHE A 119 5.22 -27.53 16.43
N LEU A 120 5.21 -27.75 15.12
CA LEU A 120 5.37 -26.70 14.13
C LEU A 120 4.03 -26.09 13.72
N CYS A 121 3.98 -24.77 13.64
CA CYS A 121 2.85 -24.03 13.11
C CYS A 121 2.72 -24.29 11.60
N PRO A 122 1.57 -24.73 11.08
CA PRO A 122 1.43 -25.01 9.65
C PRO A 122 1.52 -23.78 8.73
N ILE A 123 1.43 -22.57 9.27
CA ILE A 123 1.57 -21.31 8.51
C ILE A 123 3.04 -20.90 8.43
N THR A 124 3.74 -20.85 9.56
CA THR A 124 5.12 -20.32 9.63
C THR A 124 6.20 -21.40 9.53
N LEU A 125 5.82 -22.67 9.74
CA LEU A 125 6.73 -23.82 9.86
C LEU A 125 7.74 -23.71 11.01
N GLU A 126 7.48 -22.83 11.98
CA GLU A 126 8.27 -22.65 13.21
C GLU A 126 7.57 -23.31 14.41
N ILE A 127 8.32 -23.61 15.50
CA ILE A 127 7.70 -24.16 16.72
C ILE A 127 6.70 -23.16 17.31
N MET A 128 5.50 -23.65 17.62
CA MET A 128 4.44 -22.86 18.25
C MET A 128 4.79 -22.47 19.69
N ARG A 129 4.80 -21.17 19.96
CA ARG A 129 5.00 -20.56 21.28
C ARG A 129 3.68 -20.40 22.03
N ASP A 130 2.63 -19.99 21.30
CA ASP A 130 1.27 -19.93 21.83
C ASP A 130 0.29 -20.70 20.93
N PRO A 131 0.29 -22.05 21.02
CA PRO A 131 -0.56 -22.88 20.17
C PRO A 131 -2.04 -22.65 20.48
N VAL A 132 -2.84 -22.36 19.44
CA VAL A 132 -4.30 -22.18 19.51
C VAL A 132 -5.02 -23.05 18.48
N ILE A 133 -6.18 -23.57 18.86
CA ILE A 133 -7.04 -24.43 18.05
C ILE A 133 -8.12 -23.59 17.39
N VAL A 134 -8.32 -23.80 16.08
CA VAL A 134 -9.44 -23.21 15.31
C VAL A 134 -10.59 -24.21 15.14
N ALA A 135 -11.73 -23.77 14.59
CA ALA A 135 -12.94 -24.60 14.40
C ALA A 135 -12.70 -25.96 13.72
N SER A 136 -11.69 -26.06 12.83
CA SER A 136 -11.35 -27.30 12.14
C SER A 136 -10.54 -28.30 13.00
N GLY A 137 -10.26 -27.97 14.26
CA GLY A 137 -9.45 -28.79 15.16
C GLY A 137 -7.94 -28.72 14.91
N GLN A 138 -7.49 -27.93 13.92
CA GLN A 138 -6.07 -27.72 13.67
C GLN A 138 -5.48 -26.67 14.64
N THR A 139 -4.22 -26.84 15.00
CA THR A 139 -3.50 -25.94 15.91
C THR A 139 -2.50 -25.07 15.14
N PHE A 140 -2.42 -23.80 15.50
CA PHE A 140 -1.55 -22.78 14.89
C PHE A 140 -0.92 -21.89 15.96
N GLU A 141 0.12 -21.15 15.61
CA GLU A 141 0.58 -20.00 16.40
C GLU A 141 -0.48 -18.89 16.41
N ARG A 142 -0.80 -18.33 17.59
CA ARG A 142 -1.88 -17.34 17.75
C ARG A 142 -1.72 -16.14 16.84
N GLU A 143 -0.53 -15.52 16.84
CA GLU A 143 -0.28 -14.31 16.04
C GLU A 143 -0.48 -14.57 14.54
N SER A 144 -0.05 -15.73 14.06
CA SER A 144 -0.12 -16.11 12.63
C SER A 144 -1.54 -16.41 12.17
N ILE A 145 -2.34 -17.11 12.98
CA ILE A 145 -3.73 -17.41 12.62
C ILE A 145 -4.65 -16.19 12.78
N GLN A 146 -4.34 -15.28 13.71
CA GLN A 146 -5.08 -14.03 13.85
C GLN A 146 -4.89 -13.14 12.61
N LYS A 147 -3.63 -12.94 12.17
CA LYS A 147 -3.33 -12.22 10.91
C LYS A 147 -4.05 -12.82 9.69
N TRP A 148 -4.18 -14.14 9.65
CA TRP A 148 -4.91 -14.83 8.59
C TRP A 148 -6.41 -14.46 8.59
N PHE A 149 -7.03 -14.40 9.77
CA PHE A 149 -8.43 -13.98 9.90
C PHE A 149 -8.62 -12.48 9.64
N ASP A 150 -7.69 -11.64 10.10
CA ASP A 150 -7.72 -10.19 9.89
C ASP A 150 -7.58 -9.85 8.39
N SER A 151 -6.97 -10.74 7.60
CA SER A 151 -6.88 -10.66 6.13
C SER A 151 -8.16 -11.15 5.41
N ASN A 152 -9.29 -11.22 6.11
CA ASN A 152 -10.60 -11.65 5.62
C ASN A 152 -10.68 -13.12 5.12
N HIS A 153 -9.72 -13.97 5.47
CA HIS A 153 -9.81 -15.40 5.14
C HIS A 153 -10.68 -16.16 6.14
N ARG A 154 -11.71 -16.87 5.65
CA ARG A 154 -12.64 -17.69 6.46
C ARG A 154 -12.39 -19.20 6.39
N THR A 155 -11.23 -19.60 5.90
CA THR A 155 -10.85 -21.00 5.70
C THR A 155 -9.70 -21.40 6.61
N CYS A 156 -9.60 -22.70 6.91
CA CYS A 156 -8.44 -23.25 7.61
C CYS A 156 -7.22 -23.24 6.67
N PRO A 157 -6.08 -22.63 7.05
CA PRO A 157 -4.89 -22.56 6.21
C PRO A 157 -4.36 -23.94 5.76
N LYS A 158 -4.49 -24.95 6.63
CA LYS A 158 -3.94 -26.29 6.40
C LYS A 158 -4.90 -27.21 5.64
N THR A 159 -6.18 -27.24 6.00
CA THR A 159 -7.17 -28.16 5.37
C THR A 159 -7.95 -27.52 4.23
N ARG A 160 -7.85 -26.18 4.07
CA ARG A 160 -8.60 -25.35 3.10
C ARG A 160 -10.13 -25.42 3.25
N GLN A 161 -10.64 -26.00 4.32
CA GLN A 161 -12.08 -26.05 4.62
C GLN A 161 -12.57 -24.75 5.25
N THR A 162 -13.80 -24.34 4.94
CA THR A 162 -14.45 -23.17 5.57
C THR A 162 -14.69 -23.44 7.05
N LEU A 163 -14.32 -22.47 7.90
CA LEU A 163 -14.47 -22.59 9.35
C LEU A 163 -15.88 -22.17 9.77
N ALA A 164 -16.51 -22.93 10.67
CA ALA A 164 -17.82 -22.61 11.22
C ALA A 164 -17.83 -21.27 12.00
N HIS A 165 -16.73 -20.97 12.70
CA HIS A 165 -16.49 -19.73 13.43
C HIS A 165 -14.99 -19.38 13.44
N LEU A 166 -14.64 -18.12 13.69
CA LEU A 166 -13.26 -17.63 13.71
C LEU A 166 -12.66 -17.54 15.13
N SER A 167 -13.37 -18.04 16.16
CA SER A 167 -12.84 -18.08 17.52
C SER A 167 -11.68 -19.06 17.64
N VAL A 168 -10.67 -18.66 18.42
CA VAL A 168 -9.49 -19.47 18.72
C VAL A 168 -9.48 -19.89 20.19
N ALA A 169 -9.24 -21.18 20.45
CA ALA A 169 -9.15 -21.73 21.81
C ALA A 169 -7.68 -22.06 22.14
N PRO A 170 -7.12 -21.65 23.29
CA PRO A 170 -5.75 -22.01 23.66
C PRO A 170 -5.54 -23.53 23.77
N ASN A 171 -4.47 -24.07 23.19
CA ASN A 171 -4.07 -25.47 23.31
C ASN A 171 -3.01 -25.65 24.41
N TYR A 172 -3.43 -25.57 25.67
CA TYR A 172 -2.50 -25.71 26.81
C TYR A 172 -1.79 -27.07 26.85
N ALA A 173 -2.44 -28.13 26.38
CA ALA A 173 -1.84 -29.48 26.33
C ALA A 173 -0.63 -29.50 25.38
N LEU A 174 -0.78 -28.97 24.15
CA LEU A 174 0.32 -28.90 23.20
C LEU A 174 1.42 -27.93 23.69
N LYS A 175 1.03 -26.81 24.30
CA LYS A 175 1.99 -25.86 24.90
C LYS A 175 2.88 -26.52 25.95
N ASN A 176 2.29 -27.34 26.83
CA ASN A 176 3.03 -28.08 27.84
C ASN A 176 3.94 -29.16 27.23
N LEU A 177 3.47 -29.89 26.20
CA LEU A 177 4.29 -30.88 25.48
C LEU A 177 5.49 -30.24 24.78
N ILE A 178 5.29 -29.09 24.13
CA ILE A 178 6.37 -28.32 23.51
C ILE A 178 7.37 -27.88 24.59
N THR A 179 6.88 -27.37 25.72
CA THR A 179 7.74 -26.92 26.84
C THR A 179 8.59 -28.06 27.39
N GLN A 180 7.99 -29.22 27.67
CA GLN A 180 8.70 -30.41 28.14
C GLN A 180 9.72 -30.94 27.12
N TRP A 181 9.38 -30.90 25.82
CA TRP A 181 10.31 -31.28 24.77
C TRP A 181 11.50 -30.31 24.70
N CYS A 182 11.25 -29.01 24.85
CA CYS A 182 12.28 -27.98 24.88
C CYS A 182 13.26 -28.19 26.04
N GLU A 183 12.74 -28.42 27.25
CA GLU A 183 13.52 -28.73 28.46
C GLU A 183 14.36 -30.00 28.27
N LYS A 184 13.74 -31.08 27.78
CA LYS A 184 14.40 -32.39 27.60
C LYS A 184 15.53 -32.35 26.57
N ASN A 185 15.42 -31.50 25.56
CA ASN A 185 16.37 -31.41 24.46
C ASN A 185 17.36 -30.24 24.60
N ASN A 186 17.34 -29.51 25.73
CA ASN A 186 18.06 -28.24 25.90
C ASN A 186 17.80 -27.26 24.73
N PHE A 187 16.61 -27.34 24.14
CA PHE A 187 16.20 -26.48 23.05
C PHE A 187 15.53 -25.25 23.65
N HIS A 188 16.21 -24.12 23.58
CA HIS A 188 15.61 -22.85 23.97
C HIS A 188 14.69 -22.38 22.85
N LEU A 189 13.37 -22.38 23.09
CA LEU A 189 12.47 -21.61 22.25
C LEU A 189 13.02 -20.17 22.19
N PRO A 190 13.03 -19.52 21.01
CA PRO A 190 13.29 -18.09 20.95
C PRO A 190 12.21 -17.41 21.77
N LYS A 191 12.52 -17.16 23.04
CA LYS A 191 11.69 -16.38 23.92
C LYS A 191 11.55 -15.00 23.26
N LYS A 192 10.46 -14.30 23.55
CA LYS A 192 10.43 -12.84 23.38
C LYS A 192 11.39 -12.29 24.47
N GLU A 193 12.68 -12.51 24.27
CA GLU A 193 13.85 -12.07 25.04
C GLU A 193 14.86 -11.63 23.96
N ASP A 194 15.48 -10.47 23.97
CA ASP A 194 15.47 -9.37 24.91
C ASP A 194 15.88 -8.13 24.12
N GLN A 195 15.57 -6.97 24.68
CA GLN A 195 15.82 -5.62 24.18
C GLN A 195 17.32 -5.29 23.98
N ALA A 196 18.20 -6.22 23.60
CA ALA A 196 19.63 -5.97 23.39
C ALA A 196 20.04 -6.07 21.90
N SER A 197 19.50 -7.04 21.16
CA SER A 197 19.74 -7.18 19.71
C SER A 197 18.80 -6.28 18.89
N SER A 198 17.56 -6.11 19.33
CA SER A 198 16.68 -5.05 18.85
C SER A 198 17.21 -3.69 19.27
N ARG A 199 17.69 -3.47 20.51
CA ARG A 199 18.36 -2.19 20.82
C ARG A 199 19.57 -1.93 19.94
N LYS A 200 20.41 -2.90 19.56
CA LYS A 200 21.53 -2.59 18.65
C LYS A 200 21.07 -2.11 17.26
N PHE A 201 20.05 -2.73 16.67
CA PHE A 201 19.48 -2.29 15.38
C PHE A 201 18.61 -1.02 15.50
N PHE A 202 17.88 -0.85 16.61
CA PHE A 202 17.04 0.31 16.89
C PHE A 202 17.85 1.51 17.40
N VAL A 203 18.98 1.32 18.08
CA VAL A 203 19.87 2.40 18.55
C VAL A 203 20.59 3.02 17.35
N ASP A 204 21.06 2.21 16.39
CA ASP A 204 21.65 2.75 15.15
C ASP A 204 20.61 3.57 14.35
N HIS A 205 19.36 3.11 14.27
CA HIS A 205 18.29 3.88 13.61
C HIS A 205 17.77 5.07 14.44
N GLU A 206 17.75 4.99 15.78
CA GLU A 206 17.33 6.09 16.66
C GLU A 206 18.36 7.22 16.65
N ASP A 207 19.65 6.88 16.69
CA ASP A 207 20.76 7.84 16.55
C ASP A 207 20.79 8.45 15.14
N GLU A 208 20.56 7.65 14.10
CA GLU A 208 20.42 8.15 12.71
C GLU A 208 19.25 9.13 12.59
N ILE A 209 18.07 8.79 13.09
CA ILE A 209 16.88 9.65 13.06
C ILE A 209 17.14 10.94 13.86
N SER A 210 17.72 10.83 15.06
CA SER A 210 18.07 11.98 15.87
C SER A 210 19.01 12.93 15.13
N CYS A 211 20.08 12.40 14.53
CA CYS A 211 21.04 13.16 13.71
C CYS A 211 20.37 13.82 12.49
N LEU A 212 19.50 13.09 11.77
CA LEU A 212 18.76 13.65 10.63
C LEU A 212 17.82 14.78 11.07
N VAL A 213 17.16 14.64 12.22
CA VAL A 213 16.26 15.65 12.76
C VAL A 213 17.02 16.92 13.17
N GLU A 214 18.22 16.80 13.74
CA GLU A 214 19.10 17.95 13.97
C GLU A 214 19.49 18.64 12.66
N GLN A 215 19.83 17.86 11.63
CA GLN A 215 20.22 18.37 10.32
C GLN A 215 19.09 19.10 9.58
N LEU A 216 17.81 18.88 9.91
CA LEU A 216 16.70 19.69 9.39
C LEU A 216 16.84 21.17 9.73
N SER A 217 17.57 21.51 10.80
CA SER A 217 17.82 22.90 11.22
C SER A 217 19.19 23.43 10.78
N SER A 218 19.90 22.70 9.91
CA SER A 218 21.22 23.10 9.42
C SER A 218 21.15 24.41 8.63
N SER A 219 22.20 25.24 8.76
CA SER A 219 22.38 26.44 7.94
C SER A 219 22.82 26.12 6.51
N GLN A 220 23.27 24.90 6.24
CA GLN A 220 23.71 24.46 4.92
C GLN A 220 22.53 23.85 4.15
N LEU A 221 22.13 24.50 3.05
CA LEU A 221 20.98 24.11 2.23
C LEU A 221 21.03 22.64 1.78
N GLU A 222 22.18 22.17 1.30
CA GLU A 222 22.31 20.79 0.80
C GLU A 222 22.20 19.75 1.93
N VAL A 223 22.68 20.07 3.13
CA VAL A 223 22.52 19.22 4.31
C VAL A 223 21.05 19.14 4.70
N GLN A 224 20.37 20.29 4.77
CA GLN A 224 18.95 20.36 5.07
C GLN A 224 18.09 19.61 4.02
N ARG A 225 18.40 19.78 2.73
CA ARG A 225 17.72 19.08 1.62
C ARG A 225 17.91 17.56 1.70
N LYS A 226 19.12 17.10 2.00
CA LYS A 226 19.41 15.67 2.20
C LYS A 226 18.68 15.12 3.43
N ALA A 227 18.68 15.86 4.53
CA ALA A 227 18.02 15.48 5.77
C ALA A 227 16.50 15.31 5.57
N VAL A 228 15.82 16.31 5.00
CA VAL A 228 14.37 16.24 4.76
C VAL A 228 14.00 15.12 3.77
N LYS A 229 14.84 14.89 2.75
CA LYS A 229 14.67 13.77 1.82
C LYS A 229 14.79 12.42 2.54
N ASN A 230 15.77 12.25 3.42
CA ASN A 230 15.96 11.02 4.18
C ASN A 230 14.82 10.78 5.17
N ILE A 231 14.37 11.82 5.88
CA ILE A 231 13.18 11.75 6.76
C ILE A 231 11.93 11.35 5.95
N ARG A 232 11.72 11.90 4.74
CA ARG A 232 10.66 11.47 3.83
C ARG A 232 10.76 9.98 3.49
N VAL A 233 11.97 9.45 3.24
CA VAL A 233 12.17 8.03 2.93
C VAL A 233 11.84 7.16 4.16
N LEU A 234 12.43 7.46 5.31
CA LEU A 234 12.24 6.70 6.54
C LEU A 234 10.77 6.68 7.00
N SER A 235 10.06 7.80 6.88
CA SER A 235 8.63 7.88 7.24
C SER A 235 7.72 6.95 6.43
N LYS A 236 8.16 6.40 5.29
CA LYS A 236 7.38 5.45 4.49
C LYS A 236 7.49 4.01 4.98
N GLU A 237 8.56 3.66 5.69
CA GLU A 237 8.94 2.27 5.92
C GLU A 237 7.92 1.50 6.76
N ASN A 238 7.66 1.95 7.98
CA ASN A 238 6.76 1.29 8.91
C ASN A 238 6.18 2.28 9.94
N PRO A 239 5.10 1.90 10.66
CA PRO A 239 4.49 2.75 11.68
C PRO A 239 5.44 3.13 12.82
N GLU A 240 6.30 2.22 13.29
CA GLU A 240 7.23 2.46 14.40
C GLU A 240 8.23 3.59 14.08
N THR A 241 8.78 3.60 12.86
CA THR A 241 9.68 4.65 12.38
C THR A 241 8.98 6.02 12.35
N ARG A 242 7.70 6.08 11.97
CA ARG A 242 6.94 7.35 11.98
C ARG A 242 6.80 7.91 13.38
N VAL A 243 6.46 7.07 14.34
CA VAL A 243 6.36 7.48 15.76
C VAL A 243 7.73 7.93 16.27
N LEU A 244 8.80 7.22 15.90
CA LEU A 244 10.16 7.56 16.31
C LEU A 244 10.63 8.91 15.75
N ILE A 245 10.38 9.18 14.47
CA ILE A 245 10.67 10.48 13.82
C ILE A 245 9.94 11.62 14.55
N ALA A 246 8.66 11.44 14.86
CA ALA A 246 7.88 12.43 15.59
C ALA A 246 8.41 12.65 17.01
N LYS A 247 8.71 11.56 17.74
CA LYS A 247 9.29 11.59 19.10
C LYS A 247 10.60 12.39 19.18
N HIS A 248 11.42 12.38 18.13
CA HIS A 248 12.66 13.17 18.07
C HIS A 248 12.45 14.65 17.72
N GLY A 249 11.19 15.10 17.57
CA GLY A 249 10.85 16.49 17.29
C GLY A 249 11.07 16.87 15.82
N ALA A 250 10.85 15.94 14.89
CA ALA A 250 10.90 16.25 13.47
C ALA A 250 9.75 17.18 13.03
N ILE A 251 8.55 17.00 13.60
CA ILE A 251 7.32 17.69 13.14
C ILE A 251 7.46 19.22 13.16
N PRO A 252 7.83 19.90 14.27
CA PRO A 252 7.97 21.36 14.28
C PRO A 252 8.97 21.87 13.24
N ARG A 253 10.06 21.12 13.03
CA ARG A 253 11.11 21.44 12.05
C ARG A 253 10.60 21.27 10.62
N LEU A 254 9.86 20.19 10.34
CA LEU A 254 9.23 19.96 9.04
C LEU A 254 8.19 21.03 8.72
N VAL A 255 7.38 21.45 9.68
CA VAL A 255 6.41 22.55 9.51
C VAL A 255 7.13 23.84 9.13
N LYS A 256 8.21 24.19 9.82
CA LYS A 256 9.04 25.37 9.48
C LYS A 256 9.62 25.31 8.06
N LEU A 257 9.95 24.12 7.56
CA LEU A 257 10.48 23.92 6.21
C LEU A 257 9.44 24.12 5.10
N LEU A 258 8.14 24.08 5.41
CA LEU A 258 7.08 24.35 4.41
C LEU A 258 7.12 25.79 3.90
N SER A 259 7.51 26.75 4.74
CA SER A 259 7.65 28.16 4.36
C SER A 259 9.01 28.50 3.73
N TYR A 260 9.88 27.51 3.54
CA TYR A 260 11.21 27.74 2.98
C TYR A 260 11.13 27.93 1.44
N PRO A 261 11.81 28.93 0.84
CA PRO A 261 11.69 29.24 -0.59
C PRO A 261 12.50 28.29 -1.50
N ASP A 262 12.47 26.99 -1.19
CA ASP A 262 13.05 25.93 -2.02
C ASP A 262 11.98 24.87 -2.28
N SER A 263 11.55 24.76 -3.53
CA SER A 263 10.45 23.87 -3.92
C SER A 263 10.73 22.40 -3.60
N LYS A 264 12.00 21.95 -3.62
CA LYS A 264 12.34 20.55 -3.29
C LYS A 264 12.24 20.30 -1.79
N ILE A 265 12.66 21.26 -0.98
CA ILE A 265 12.51 21.19 0.48
C ILE A 265 11.03 21.17 0.84
N GLN A 266 10.21 22.05 0.26
CA GLN A 266 8.76 22.07 0.48
C GLN A 266 8.12 20.73 0.11
N GLU A 267 8.43 20.20 -1.07
CA GLU A 267 7.92 18.91 -1.54
C GLU A 267 8.30 17.77 -0.58
N HIS A 268 9.58 17.69 -0.17
CA HIS A 268 10.04 16.68 0.76
C HIS A 268 9.39 16.83 2.14
N ALA A 269 9.26 18.06 2.65
CA ALA A 269 8.67 18.35 3.95
C ALA A 269 7.18 17.99 4.00
N VAL A 270 6.39 18.42 3.01
CA VAL A 270 4.95 18.10 2.97
C VAL A 270 4.73 16.60 2.78
N THR A 271 5.55 15.93 1.97
CA THR A 271 5.44 14.48 1.80
C THR A 271 5.82 13.73 3.07
N ALA A 272 6.83 14.20 3.82
CA ALA A 272 7.18 13.62 5.11
C ALA A 272 6.03 13.79 6.11
N LEU A 273 5.42 14.98 6.20
CA LEU A 273 4.25 15.21 7.06
C LEU A 273 3.06 14.34 6.67
N LEU A 274 2.78 14.16 5.38
CA LEU A 274 1.77 13.22 4.88
C LEU A 274 2.04 11.78 5.36
N ASN A 275 3.28 11.31 5.24
CA ASN A 275 3.60 9.94 5.67
C ASN A 275 3.45 9.81 7.20
N LEU A 276 3.88 10.82 7.96
CA LEU A 276 3.76 10.85 9.42
C LEU A 276 2.30 10.91 9.87
N SER A 277 1.42 11.61 9.15
CA SER A 277 -0.01 11.75 9.49
C SER A 277 -0.83 10.48 9.30
N ILE A 278 -0.27 9.45 8.65
CA ILE A 278 -0.88 8.11 8.58
C ILE A 278 -1.04 7.52 9.99
N ASP A 279 -0.13 7.85 10.91
CA ASP A 279 -0.25 7.45 12.31
C ASP A 279 -1.14 8.44 13.10
N GLU A 280 -2.08 7.90 13.86
CA GLU A 280 -3.09 8.68 14.59
C GLU A 280 -2.47 9.56 15.69
N SER A 281 -1.41 9.09 16.37
CA SER A 281 -0.75 9.85 17.42
C SER A 281 0.02 11.05 16.86
N ASN A 282 0.70 10.84 15.72
CA ASN A 282 1.41 11.88 15.01
C ASN A 282 0.45 12.91 14.39
N LYS A 283 -0.73 12.50 13.94
CA LYS A 283 -1.73 13.38 13.35
C LYS A 283 -2.12 14.53 14.28
N ARG A 284 -2.29 14.23 15.58
CA ARG A 284 -2.55 15.24 16.62
C ARG A 284 -1.36 16.16 16.81
N LEU A 285 -0.15 15.62 16.93
CA LEU A 285 1.08 16.42 17.04
C LEU A 285 1.27 17.37 15.84
N ILE A 286 1.02 16.91 14.62
CA ILE A 286 1.08 17.75 13.41
C ILE A 286 0.09 18.91 13.48
N THR A 287 -1.09 18.66 14.04
CA THR A 287 -2.13 19.67 14.23
C THR A 287 -1.71 20.69 15.28
N ASP A 288 -1.22 20.22 16.43
CA ASP A 288 -0.79 21.06 17.56
C ASP A 288 0.40 21.97 17.17
N GLU A 289 1.25 21.52 16.25
CA GLU A 289 2.35 22.30 15.67
C GLU A 289 1.92 23.23 14.53
N HIS A 290 0.61 23.50 14.39
CA HIS A 290 0.04 24.47 13.44
C HIS A 290 0.45 24.20 11.98
N ALA A 291 0.53 22.92 11.59
CA ALA A 291 0.91 22.56 10.22
C ALA A 291 -0.15 22.91 9.17
N ILE A 292 -1.44 22.97 9.54
CA ILE A 292 -2.56 23.13 8.59
C ILE A 292 -2.42 24.41 7.73
N PRO A 293 -2.25 25.61 8.30
CA PRO A 293 -2.05 26.82 7.50
C PRO A 293 -0.84 26.73 6.55
N ALA A 294 0.28 26.18 7.02
CA ALA A 294 1.49 26.03 6.21
C ALA A 294 1.30 25.03 5.05
N ILE A 295 0.55 23.94 5.26
CA ILE A 295 0.20 22.98 4.20
C ILE A 295 -0.75 23.64 3.18
N ILE A 296 -1.69 24.48 3.62
CA ILE A 296 -2.58 25.24 2.72
C ILE A 296 -1.78 26.24 1.87
N GLU A 297 -0.77 26.91 2.44
CA GLU A 297 0.11 27.80 1.70
C GLU A 297 0.87 27.05 0.58
N VAL A 298 1.38 25.84 0.89
CA VAL A 298 2.02 24.98 -0.12
C VAL A 298 1.03 24.48 -1.17
N LEU A 299 -0.23 24.19 -0.79
CA LEU A 299 -1.29 23.84 -1.73
C LEU A 299 -1.60 24.99 -2.72
N GLN A 300 -1.51 26.24 -2.27
CA GLN A 300 -1.74 27.42 -3.10
C GLN A 300 -0.56 27.71 -4.04
N ASN A 301 0.67 27.70 -3.49
CA ASN A 301 1.83 28.30 -4.15
C ASN A 301 2.92 27.30 -4.57
N GLY A 302 2.82 26.05 -4.13
CA GLY A 302 3.85 25.02 -4.38
C GLY A 302 3.88 24.48 -5.81
N SER A 303 4.88 23.62 -6.08
CA SER A 303 4.93 22.83 -7.30
C SER A 303 3.72 21.89 -7.40
N MET A 304 3.37 21.43 -8.60
CA MET A 304 2.23 20.52 -8.78
C MET A 304 2.32 19.27 -7.88
N GLU A 305 3.50 18.65 -7.76
CA GLU A 305 3.71 17.52 -6.83
C GLU A 305 3.51 17.94 -5.36
N SER A 306 3.95 19.14 -4.97
CA SER A 306 3.73 19.66 -3.62
C SER A 306 2.25 19.92 -3.35
N LYS A 307 1.49 20.43 -4.33
CA LYS A 307 0.04 20.63 -4.22
C LYS A 307 -0.70 19.30 -4.04
N GLU A 308 -0.37 18.30 -4.85
CA GLU A 308 -0.90 16.93 -4.75
C GLU A 308 -0.66 16.34 -3.34
N ASN A 309 0.60 16.39 -2.88
CA ASN A 309 0.96 15.89 -1.56
C ASN A 309 0.28 16.70 -0.43
N SER A 310 0.07 18.01 -0.62
CA SER A 310 -0.65 18.86 0.35
C SER A 310 -2.12 18.46 0.44
N ALA A 311 -2.79 18.21 -0.68
CA ALA A 311 -4.17 17.74 -0.69
C ALA A 311 -4.31 16.38 0.01
N ALA A 312 -3.39 15.44 -0.26
CA ALA A 312 -3.35 14.16 0.43
C ALA A 312 -3.07 14.31 1.94
N ALA A 313 -2.20 15.24 2.34
CA ALA A 313 -1.91 15.51 3.75
C ALA A 313 -3.16 16.07 4.46
N LEU A 314 -3.83 17.05 3.85
CA LEU A 314 -5.07 17.62 4.38
C LEU A 314 -6.18 16.57 4.49
N PHE A 315 -6.31 15.66 3.51
CA PHE A 315 -7.21 14.52 3.62
C PHE A 315 -6.87 13.65 4.84
N SER A 316 -5.60 13.26 5.00
CA SER A 316 -5.16 12.45 6.14
C SER A 316 -5.43 13.14 7.49
N LEU A 317 -5.14 14.43 7.61
CA LEU A 317 -5.39 15.23 8.80
C LEU A 317 -6.89 15.41 9.07
N SER A 318 -7.72 15.52 8.03
CA SER A 318 -9.19 15.67 8.14
C SER A 318 -9.89 14.46 8.76
N MET A 319 -9.19 13.33 8.91
CA MET A 319 -9.72 12.17 9.63
C MET A 319 -9.97 12.46 11.12
N LEU A 320 -9.36 13.51 11.68
CA LEU A 320 -9.80 14.12 12.95
C LEU A 320 -10.92 15.13 12.65
N ASP A 321 -12.05 15.01 13.36
CA ASP A 321 -13.23 15.85 13.09
C ASP A 321 -12.97 17.33 13.35
N GLU A 322 -12.16 17.65 14.36
CA GLU A 322 -11.75 19.03 14.67
C GLU A 322 -10.99 19.65 13.50
N ASN A 323 -10.12 18.86 12.84
CA ASN A 323 -9.33 19.32 11.71
C ASN A 323 -10.17 19.65 10.48
N LYS A 324 -11.32 18.99 10.28
CA LYS A 324 -12.22 19.35 9.18
C LYS A 324 -12.65 20.81 9.30
N VAL A 325 -12.97 21.25 10.52
CA VAL A 325 -13.38 22.63 10.79
C VAL A 325 -12.18 23.58 10.64
N THR A 326 -11.04 23.24 11.23
CA THR A 326 -9.82 24.06 11.13
C THR A 326 -9.39 24.29 9.69
N ILE A 327 -9.33 23.24 8.86
CA ILE A 327 -8.95 23.34 7.44
C ILE A 327 -9.88 24.31 6.69
N ALA A 328 -11.18 24.29 6.99
CA ALA A 328 -12.15 25.16 6.34
C ALA A 328 -12.09 26.61 6.85
N LEU A 329 -11.76 26.84 8.12
CA LEU A 329 -11.57 28.17 8.70
C LEU A 329 -10.29 28.83 8.18
N GLU A 330 -9.23 28.05 7.95
CA GLU A 330 -7.96 28.48 7.37
C GLU A 330 -8.00 28.63 5.84
N ASN A 331 -9.20 28.69 5.25
CA ASN A 331 -9.42 28.83 3.80
C ASN A 331 -8.75 27.73 2.94
N GLY A 332 -8.71 26.48 3.44
CA GLY A 332 -8.16 25.35 2.71
C GLY A 332 -9.08 24.77 1.62
N ILE A 333 -10.37 25.09 1.62
CA ILE A 333 -11.34 24.56 0.64
C ILE A 333 -11.12 25.14 -0.78
N PRO A 334 -11.04 26.47 -1.00
CA PRO A 334 -10.87 27.00 -2.35
C PRO A 334 -9.64 26.46 -3.10
N PRO A 335 -8.43 26.37 -2.50
CA PRO A 335 -7.27 25.78 -3.18
C PRO A 335 -7.43 24.30 -3.54
N LEU A 336 -8.24 23.55 -2.79
CA LEU A 336 -8.59 22.17 -3.15
C LEU A 336 -9.55 22.14 -4.35
N VAL A 337 -10.48 23.09 -4.45
CA VAL A 337 -11.35 23.25 -5.62
C VAL A 337 -10.54 23.64 -6.86
N ASP A 338 -9.57 24.55 -6.73
CA ASP A 338 -8.65 24.90 -7.82
C ASP A 338 -7.85 23.67 -8.29
N LEU A 339 -7.34 22.85 -7.35
CA LEU A 339 -6.62 21.62 -7.69
C LEU A 339 -7.55 20.57 -8.35
N LEU A 340 -8.82 20.52 -7.98
CA LEU A 340 -9.83 19.68 -8.61
C LEU A 340 -10.10 20.10 -10.07
N GLN A 341 -10.05 21.41 -10.34
CA GLN A 341 -10.29 21.96 -11.67
C GLN A 341 -9.06 21.82 -12.59
N ASP A 342 -7.90 22.27 -12.11
CA ASP A 342 -6.71 22.51 -12.94
C ASP A 342 -5.56 21.52 -12.67
N GLY A 343 -5.72 20.62 -11.69
CA GLY A 343 -4.69 19.66 -11.31
C GLY A 343 -4.48 18.53 -12.31
N THR A 344 -3.40 17.76 -12.10
CA THR A 344 -3.17 16.49 -12.80
C THR A 344 -4.25 15.46 -12.42
N ILE A 345 -4.32 14.32 -13.12
CA ILE A 345 -5.21 13.21 -12.72
C ILE A 345 -4.99 12.82 -11.25
N ARG A 346 -3.75 12.81 -10.77
CA ARG A 346 -3.46 12.55 -9.36
C ARG A 346 -3.97 13.68 -8.47
N GLY A 347 -3.68 14.94 -8.83
CA GLY A 347 -4.14 16.11 -8.08
C GLY A 347 -5.65 16.19 -7.93
N LYS A 348 -6.39 15.93 -9.02
CA LYS A 348 -7.86 15.86 -8.98
C LYS A 348 -8.37 14.76 -8.06
N ARG A 349 -7.71 13.60 -8.04
CA ARG A 349 -8.05 12.48 -7.16
C ARG A 349 -7.80 12.79 -5.69
N ASP A 350 -6.65 13.38 -5.39
CA ASP A 350 -6.28 13.74 -4.03
C ASP A 350 -7.21 14.88 -3.53
N ALA A 351 -7.50 15.86 -4.38
CA ALA A 351 -8.43 16.96 -4.09
C ALA A 351 -9.86 16.49 -3.86
N VAL A 352 -10.44 15.65 -4.74
CA VAL A 352 -11.81 15.16 -4.59
C VAL A 352 -11.97 14.33 -3.32
N THR A 353 -10.95 13.54 -2.95
CA THR A 353 -10.97 12.75 -1.72
C THR A 353 -10.92 13.63 -0.47
N ALA A 354 -10.08 14.66 -0.47
CA ALA A 354 -10.02 15.65 0.61
C ALA A 354 -11.35 16.42 0.74
N LEU A 355 -11.89 16.92 -0.37
CA LEU A 355 -13.16 17.66 -0.41
C LEU A 355 -14.35 16.82 0.05
N PHE A 356 -14.38 15.52 -0.28
CA PHE A 356 -15.39 14.60 0.23
C PHE A 356 -15.34 14.51 1.76
N SER A 357 -14.15 14.26 2.33
CA SER A 357 -13.98 14.18 3.79
C SER A 357 -14.39 15.48 4.50
N LEU A 358 -13.97 16.62 3.96
CA LEU A 358 -14.31 17.94 4.51
C LEU A 358 -15.82 18.21 4.44
N SER A 359 -16.48 17.82 3.36
CA SER A 359 -17.92 18.03 3.12
C SER A 359 -18.83 17.12 3.97
N LEU A 360 -18.29 16.18 4.73
CA LEU A 360 -19.06 15.45 5.74
C LEU A 360 -19.49 16.37 6.91
N ASN A 361 -18.75 17.46 7.15
CA ASN A 361 -19.14 18.49 8.09
C ASN A 361 -20.14 19.46 7.44
N GLN A 362 -21.24 19.79 8.14
CA GLN A 362 -22.34 20.60 7.59
C GLN A 362 -21.92 22.02 7.22
N LEU A 363 -21.09 22.69 8.03
CA LEU A 363 -20.64 24.05 7.75
C LEU A 363 -19.67 24.09 6.57
N ASN A 364 -18.87 23.04 6.41
CA ASN A 364 -17.93 22.94 5.30
C ASN A 364 -18.62 22.71 3.96
N LYS A 365 -19.81 22.09 3.93
CA LYS A 365 -20.61 21.98 2.70
C LYS A 365 -20.93 23.35 2.13
N VAL A 366 -21.37 24.28 2.97
CA VAL A 366 -21.70 25.66 2.57
C VAL A 366 -20.47 26.32 1.99
N ARG A 367 -19.33 26.25 2.70
CA ARG A 367 -18.04 26.79 2.24
C ARG A 367 -17.58 26.17 0.91
N ALA A 368 -17.82 24.88 0.70
CA ALA A 368 -17.48 24.20 -0.56
C ALA A 368 -18.36 24.69 -1.73
N ILE A 369 -19.65 24.91 -1.49
CA ILE A 369 -20.56 25.49 -2.50
C ILE A 369 -20.14 26.92 -2.83
N GLU A 370 -19.88 27.75 -1.82
CA GLU A 370 -19.40 29.14 -1.99
C GLU A 370 -18.05 29.20 -2.72
N ALA A 371 -17.19 28.20 -2.52
CA ALA A 371 -15.93 28.06 -3.25
C ALA A 371 -16.09 27.56 -4.70
N GLY A 372 -17.31 27.30 -5.18
CA GLY A 372 -17.57 26.91 -6.56
C GLY A 372 -17.21 25.45 -6.87
N ILE A 373 -17.39 24.52 -5.93
CA ILE A 373 -17.06 23.10 -6.14
C ILE A 373 -17.94 22.39 -7.19
N VAL A 374 -19.17 22.87 -7.44
CA VAL A 374 -20.16 22.15 -8.26
C VAL A 374 -19.74 21.99 -9.73
N PRO A 375 -19.31 23.06 -10.47
CA PRO A 375 -18.92 22.91 -11.87
C PRO A 375 -17.74 21.94 -12.10
N PRO A 376 -16.64 21.99 -11.31
CA PRO A 376 -15.58 20.98 -11.44
C PRO A 376 -16.04 19.53 -11.22
N LEU A 377 -16.96 19.30 -10.28
CA LEU A 377 -17.53 17.96 -10.05
C LEU A 377 -18.37 17.48 -11.23
N MET A 378 -19.15 18.37 -11.85
CA MET A 378 -19.93 18.03 -13.04
C MET A 378 -19.03 17.65 -14.21
N LEU A 379 -17.94 18.40 -14.43
CA LEU A 379 -16.95 18.07 -15.46
C LEU A 379 -16.28 16.70 -15.23
N LEU A 380 -16.05 16.30 -13.98
CA LEU A 380 -15.53 14.96 -13.68
C LEU A 380 -16.50 13.83 -14.05
N LEU A 381 -17.81 14.08 -14.09
CA LEU A 381 -18.78 13.08 -14.53
C LEU A 381 -18.75 12.87 -16.04
N GLU A 382 -18.42 13.91 -16.80
CA GLU A 382 -18.34 13.87 -18.26
C GLU A 382 -17.07 13.14 -18.75
N ASP A 383 -15.97 13.25 -17.98
CA ASP A 383 -14.71 12.59 -18.33
C ASP A 383 -14.64 11.14 -17.81
N LYS A 384 -15.19 10.23 -18.62
CA LYS A 384 -15.17 8.78 -18.37
C LYS A 384 -13.76 8.19 -18.19
N LYS A 385 -12.69 8.87 -18.59
CA LYS A 385 -11.31 8.35 -18.50
C LYS A 385 -10.70 8.54 -17.11
N LEU A 386 -11.21 9.50 -16.32
CA LEU A 386 -10.64 9.81 -15.00
C LEU A 386 -11.00 8.78 -13.94
N GLY A 387 -12.12 8.06 -14.10
CA GLY A 387 -12.55 7.03 -13.14
C GLY A 387 -12.93 7.59 -11.77
N MET A 388 -13.39 8.85 -11.70
CA MET A 388 -13.75 9.56 -10.45
C MET A 388 -15.26 9.82 -10.31
N VAL A 389 -16.08 9.13 -11.11
CA VAL A 389 -17.53 9.32 -11.14
C VAL A 389 -18.17 9.03 -9.78
N ASP A 390 -17.67 8.00 -9.07
CA ASP A 390 -18.20 7.62 -7.75
C ASP A 390 -17.95 8.71 -6.69
N GLU A 391 -16.73 9.22 -6.63
CA GLU A 391 -16.31 10.28 -5.70
C GLU A 391 -17.09 11.56 -6.00
N ALA A 392 -17.19 11.94 -7.27
CA ALA A 392 -17.93 13.13 -7.69
C ALA A 392 -19.42 13.05 -7.33
N LEU A 393 -20.11 11.94 -7.65
CA LEU A 393 -21.51 11.74 -7.29
C LEU A 393 -21.72 11.71 -5.77
N SER A 394 -20.76 11.18 -5.01
CA SER A 394 -20.85 11.14 -3.53
C SER A 394 -20.81 12.54 -2.93
N ILE A 395 -19.96 13.43 -3.45
CA ILE A 395 -19.94 14.84 -3.03
C ILE A 395 -21.20 15.56 -3.49
N LEU A 396 -21.59 15.43 -4.76
CA LEU A 396 -22.81 16.05 -5.29
C LEU A 396 -24.05 15.67 -4.48
N LEU A 397 -24.15 14.41 -4.04
CA LEU A 397 -25.22 13.96 -3.13
C LEU A 397 -25.16 14.68 -1.78
N LEU A 398 -23.98 14.87 -1.18
CA LEU A 398 -23.84 15.63 0.06
C LEU A 398 -24.27 17.09 -0.14
N LEU A 399 -23.91 17.71 -1.25
CA LEU A 399 -24.25 19.10 -1.56
C LEU A 399 -25.74 19.28 -1.90
N ALA A 400 -26.38 18.27 -2.48
CA ALA A 400 -27.81 18.30 -2.83
C ALA A 400 -28.72 18.39 -1.59
N THR A 401 -28.21 18.03 -0.41
CA THR A 401 -28.92 18.25 0.85
C THR A 401 -29.06 19.74 1.20
N HIS A 402 -28.27 20.63 0.59
CA HIS A 402 -28.29 22.07 0.78
C HIS A 402 -29.01 22.80 -0.38
N ALA A 403 -29.73 23.89 -0.08
CA ALA A 403 -30.58 24.57 -1.08
C ALA A 403 -29.79 25.18 -2.24
N GLU A 404 -28.70 25.87 -1.94
CA GLU A 404 -27.77 26.50 -2.88
C GLU A 404 -27.08 25.44 -3.75
N GLY A 405 -26.71 24.30 -3.16
CA GLY A 405 -26.18 23.16 -3.92
C GLY A 405 -27.20 22.63 -4.93
N ARG A 406 -28.48 22.49 -4.53
CA ARG A 406 -29.55 22.11 -5.46
C ARG A 406 -29.78 23.14 -6.54
N HIS A 407 -29.67 24.43 -6.22
CA HIS A 407 -29.84 25.51 -7.19
C HIS A 407 -28.77 25.42 -8.29
N GLU A 408 -27.50 25.30 -7.91
CA GLU A 408 -26.38 25.14 -8.85
C GLU A 408 -26.53 23.89 -9.73
N MET A 409 -26.95 22.77 -9.14
CA MET A 409 -27.16 21.49 -9.84
C MET A 409 -28.46 21.43 -10.67
N GLY A 410 -29.41 22.35 -10.49
CA GLY A 410 -30.76 22.28 -11.09
C GLY A 410 -30.82 22.46 -12.62
N GLN A 411 -29.68 22.49 -13.30
CA GLN A 411 -29.59 22.69 -14.74
C GLN A 411 -30.05 21.45 -15.50
N LEU A 412 -30.80 21.65 -16.61
CA LEU A 412 -31.31 20.55 -17.44
C LEU A 412 -30.19 19.64 -17.97
N SER A 413 -29.02 20.22 -18.30
CA SER A 413 -27.83 19.48 -18.70
C SER A 413 -27.35 18.49 -17.64
N PHE A 414 -27.35 18.89 -16.37
CA PHE A 414 -26.96 18.01 -15.27
C PHE A 414 -27.97 16.89 -15.05
N ILE A 415 -29.27 17.19 -15.14
CA ILE A 415 -30.32 16.16 -15.06
C ILE A 415 -30.12 15.13 -16.18
N GLN A 416 -29.80 15.57 -17.40
CA GLN A 416 -29.46 14.67 -18.50
C GLN A 416 -28.25 13.79 -18.17
N THR A 417 -27.15 14.38 -17.66
CA THR A 417 -25.95 13.64 -17.26
C THR A 417 -26.27 12.58 -16.19
N LEU A 418 -27.10 12.89 -15.19
CA LEU A 418 -27.53 11.92 -14.18
C LEU A 418 -28.32 10.77 -14.81
N VAL A 419 -29.25 11.07 -15.73
CA VAL A 419 -30.03 10.05 -16.44
C VAL A 419 -29.13 9.14 -17.28
N ASP A 420 -28.16 9.70 -18.00
CA ASP A 420 -27.23 8.92 -18.80
C ASP A 420 -26.34 8.01 -17.93
N ILE A 421 -25.94 8.45 -16.74
CA ILE A 421 -25.25 7.61 -15.75
C ILE A 421 -26.16 6.50 -15.20
N ILE A 422 -27.46 6.77 -15.00
CA ILE A 422 -28.44 5.76 -14.55
C ILE A 422 -28.62 4.67 -15.63
N LYS A 423 -28.56 5.04 -16.91
CA LYS A 423 -28.65 4.09 -18.03
C LYS A 423 -27.41 3.19 -18.14
N ASP A 424 -26.25 3.82 -18.25
CA ASP A 424 -25.02 3.15 -18.72
C ASP A 424 -23.93 2.98 -17.66
N GLY A 425 -24.15 3.49 -16.45
CA GLY A 425 -23.17 3.47 -15.36
C GLY A 425 -22.99 2.09 -14.71
N THR A 426 -21.94 1.96 -13.91
CA THR A 426 -21.77 0.78 -13.04
C THR A 426 -22.90 0.72 -11.99
N PRO A 427 -23.17 -0.43 -11.35
CA PRO A 427 -24.21 -0.53 -10.32
C PRO A 427 -24.09 0.54 -9.21
N LYS A 428 -22.86 0.90 -8.83
CA LYS A 428 -22.59 1.96 -7.86
C LYS A 428 -22.87 3.35 -8.42
N ASN A 429 -22.49 3.62 -9.68
CA ASN A 429 -22.83 4.89 -10.32
C ASN A 429 -24.36 5.06 -10.45
N LYS A 430 -25.08 4.00 -10.88
CA LYS A 430 -26.54 4.00 -10.97
C LYS A 430 -27.19 4.31 -9.62
N GLU A 431 -26.73 3.67 -8.54
CA GLU A 431 -27.21 3.93 -7.17
C GLU A 431 -26.98 5.38 -6.73
N CYS A 432 -25.77 5.90 -6.93
CA CYS A 432 -25.42 7.26 -6.52
C CYS A 432 -26.14 8.32 -7.36
N ALA A 433 -26.18 8.17 -8.70
CA ALA A 433 -26.87 9.09 -9.60
C ALA A 433 -28.38 9.12 -9.33
N THR A 434 -29.00 7.96 -9.08
CA THR A 434 -30.41 7.87 -8.65
C THR A 434 -30.63 8.60 -7.32
N SER A 435 -29.67 8.52 -6.39
CA SER A 435 -29.76 9.23 -5.10
C SER A 435 -29.70 10.74 -5.27
N VAL A 436 -28.80 11.25 -6.12
CA VAL A 436 -28.71 12.70 -6.43
C VAL A 436 -29.99 13.16 -7.11
N LEU A 437 -30.46 12.44 -8.13
CA LEU A 437 -31.68 12.78 -8.86
C LEU A 437 -32.91 12.79 -7.96
N LEU A 438 -33.02 11.84 -7.03
CA LEU A 438 -34.09 11.80 -6.03
C LEU A 438 -34.07 13.03 -5.12
N GLU A 439 -32.89 13.45 -4.65
CA GLU A 439 -32.76 14.63 -3.79
C GLU A 439 -33.16 15.91 -4.53
N LEU A 440 -32.72 16.07 -5.77
CA LEU A 440 -33.09 17.21 -6.63
C LEU A 440 -34.59 17.23 -6.96
N SER A 441 -35.17 16.06 -7.26
CA SER A 441 -36.57 15.91 -7.65
C SER A 441 -37.52 16.10 -6.49
N SER A 442 -37.14 15.69 -5.28
CA SER A 442 -37.97 15.86 -4.07
C SER A 442 -38.23 17.33 -3.74
N ASN A 443 -37.41 18.24 -4.26
CA ASN A 443 -37.51 19.68 -4.02
C ASN A 443 -38.05 20.47 -5.23
N ASN A 444 -38.08 19.87 -6.44
CA ASN A 444 -38.58 20.55 -7.64
C ASN A 444 -39.09 19.54 -8.69
N TYR A 445 -40.39 19.59 -8.96
CA TYR A 445 -41.08 18.72 -9.92
C TYR A 445 -40.60 18.89 -11.37
N SER A 446 -40.03 20.03 -11.75
CA SER A 446 -39.51 20.22 -13.11
C SER A 446 -38.36 19.27 -13.43
N HIS A 447 -37.58 18.85 -12.42
CA HIS A 447 -36.51 17.87 -12.58
C HIS A 447 -37.06 16.47 -12.88
N ILE A 448 -38.24 16.13 -12.36
CA ILE A 448 -38.93 14.86 -12.65
C ILE A 448 -39.33 14.81 -14.12
N LEU A 449 -39.97 15.89 -14.60
CA LEU A 449 -40.38 16.02 -16.00
C LEU A 449 -39.19 15.89 -16.94
N ALA A 450 -38.10 16.60 -16.65
CA ALA A 450 -36.88 16.52 -17.43
C ALA A 450 -36.31 15.10 -17.43
N ALA A 451 -36.22 14.45 -16.27
CA ALA A 451 -35.69 13.09 -16.17
C ALA A 451 -36.53 12.06 -16.95
N LEU A 452 -37.87 12.19 -16.93
CA LEU A 452 -38.77 11.37 -17.73
C LEU A 452 -38.59 11.62 -19.23
N GLN A 453 -38.47 12.90 -19.63
CA GLN A 453 -38.20 13.27 -21.02
C GLN A 453 -36.88 12.68 -21.53
N PHE A 454 -35.87 12.57 -20.67
CA PHE A 454 -34.60 11.91 -20.99
C PHE A 454 -34.67 10.37 -20.91
N GLY A 455 -35.81 9.77 -20.58
CA GLY A 455 -36.01 8.32 -20.63
C GLY A 455 -35.48 7.54 -19.41
N VAL A 456 -35.55 8.13 -18.21
CA VAL A 456 -35.06 7.48 -16.98
C VAL A 456 -35.95 6.33 -16.49
N TYR A 457 -37.23 6.29 -16.88
CA TYR A 457 -38.26 5.46 -16.26
C TYR A 457 -37.96 3.96 -16.26
N GLU A 458 -37.74 3.37 -17.43
CA GLU A 458 -37.50 1.92 -17.59
C GLU A 458 -36.26 1.46 -16.79
N HIS A 459 -35.24 2.31 -16.74
CA HIS A 459 -34.00 2.04 -16.01
C HIS A 459 -34.20 2.12 -14.49
N LEU A 460 -35.09 2.99 -14.00
CA LEU A 460 -35.46 3.01 -12.57
C LEU A 460 -36.24 1.76 -12.18
N VAL A 461 -37.13 1.26 -13.06
CA VAL A 461 -37.84 -0.02 -12.84
C VAL A 461 -36.83 -1.17 -12.75
N GLU A 462 -35.89 -1.25 -13.70
CA GLU A 462 -34.82 -2.26 -13.67
C GLU A 462 -34.01 -2.21 -12.35
N ILE A 463 -33.62 -1.00 -11.90
CA ILE A 463 -32.89 -0.82 -10.63
C ILE A 463 -33.75 -1.21 -9.42
N ALA A 464 -35.05 -0.91 -9.45
CA ALA A 464 -35.99 -1.27 -8.39
C ALA A 464 -36.16 -2.79 -8.23
N GLU A 465 -36.04 -3.54 -9.32
CA GLU A 465 -36.17 -5.00 -9.32
C GLU A 465 -34.85 -5.72 -9.02
N SER A 466 -33.75 -5.26 -9.60
CA SER A 466 -32.48 -6.01 -9.65
C SER A 466 -31.30 -5.34 -8.95
N GLY A 467 -31.46 -4.10 -8.47
CA GLY A 467 -30.39 -3.34 -7.83
C GLY A 467 -30.03 -3.82 -6.41
N THR A 468 -29.02 -3.19 -5.81
CA THR A 468 -28.71 -3.40 -4.38
C THR A 468 -29.89 -2.97 -3.50
N ASN A 469 -29.98 -3.46 -2.25
CA ASN A 469 -31.00 -3.00 -1.29
C ASN A 469 -31.04 -1.47 -1.11
N ARG A 470 -29.93 -0.77 -1.32
CA ARG A 470 -29.88 0.69 -1.27
C ARG A 470 -30.37 1.30 -2.58
N ALA A 471 -29.92 0.80 -3.72
CA ALA A 471 -30.36 1.24 -5.04
C ALA A 471 -31.88 1.06 -5.23
N GLN A 472 -32.41 -0.12 -4.87
CA GLN A 472 -33.85 -0.41 -4.93
C GLN A 472 -34.67 0.59 -4.12
N ARG A 473 -34.27 0.89 -2.87
CA ARG A 473 -34.96 1.88 -2.03
C ARG A 473 -34.98 3.26 -2.65
N LYS A 474 -33.89 3.68 -3.30
CA LYS A 474 -33.77 4.99 -3.94
C LYS A 474 -34.56 5.07 -5.24
N ALA A 475 -34.50 4.04 -6.07
CA ALA A 475 -35.29 3.94 -7.30
C ALA A 475 -36.80 3.92 -6.99
N ASN A 476 -37.24 3.09 -6.03
CA ASN A 476 -38.64 3.07 -5.59
C ASN A 476 -39.10 4.41 -5.02
N GLY A 477 -38.24 5.12 -4.28
CA GLY A 477 -38.55 6.47 -3.80
C GLY A 477 -38.79 7.46 -4.94
N LEU A 478 -37.98 7.39 -6.00
CA LEU A 478 -38.13 8.27 -7.17
C LEU A 478 -39.35 7.91 -8.02
N LEU A 479 -39.62 6.61 -8.23
CA LEU A 479 -40.83 6.13 -8.89
C LEU A 479 -42.10 6.54 -8.12
N GLN A 480 -42.08 6.43 -6.80
CA GLN A 480 -43.21 6.89 -5.98
C GLN A 480 -43.43 8.41 -6.12
N LEU A 481 -42.35 9.19 -6.20
CA LEU A 481 -42.43 10.63 -6.41
C LEU A 481 -43.04 10.96 -7.79
N MET A 482 -42.63 10.22 -8.84
CA MET A 482 -43.18 10.36 -10.20
C MET A 482 -44.69 10.06 -10.23
N SER A 483 -45.14 8.98 -9.58
CA SER A 483 -46.55 8.59 -9.49
C SER A 483 -47.38 9.63 -8.72
N LYS A 484 -46.87 10.12 -7.58
CA LYS A 484 -47.52 11.19 -6.80
C LYS A 484 -47.69 12.48 -7.58
N SER A 485 -46.82 12.74 -8.56
CA SER A 485 -46.91 13.91 -9.44
C SER A 485 -47.77 13.67 -10.70
N GLU A 486 -48.49 12.54 -10.77
CA GLU A 486 -49.32 12.12 -11.92
C GLU A 486 -48.53 12.03 -13.25
N GLN A 487 -47.21 11.85 -13.17
CA GLN A 487 -46.33 11.81 -14.35
C GLN A 487 -46.14 10.41 -14.93
N ILE A 488 -46.55 9.38 -14.17
CA ILE A 488 -46.57 7.99 -14.58
C ILE A 488 -47.83 7.32 -14.02
N PRO A 489 -48.31 6.23 -14.64
CA PRO A 489 -49.50 5.49 -14.20
C PRO A 489 -49.43 4.96 -12.78
#